data_AF-A0AAV2J257-F1
#
_entry.id   AF-A0AAV2J257-F1
#
_cell.length_a   1.000
_cell.length_b   1.000
_cell.length_c   1.000
_cell.angle_alpha   90.00
_cell.angle_beta   90.00
_cell.angle_gamma   90.00
#
_symmetry.space_group_name_H-M   'P 1'
#
loop_
_entity.id
_entity.type
_entity.pdbx_description
1 polymer ?
#
loop_
_entity_poly.entity_id
_entity_poly.type
_entity_poly.pdbx_seq_one_letter_code
_entity_poly.pdbx_strand_id
1 'polypeptide(L)'
;MEMTFSLRRKEIVMEEPLVLDVQRQWPALFLPEQISAEFFRITQTHLMNRFFSSLDEYAPKIIRLYRARAALWGKDMKTLLENLDDQVTIL
;
A
#
# COMPACT_ATOMS: atom_id res chain seq x y z
N MET A 1 0.23 -13.74 -18.39
CA MET A 1 1.26 -13.60 -17.33
C MET A 1 1.46 -14.85 -16.48
N GLU A 2 0.49 -15.76 -16.37
CA GLU A 2 0.63 -17.06 -15.69
C GLU A 2 1.85 -17.86 -16.18
N MET A 3 2.01 -18.02 -17.51
CA MET A 3 3.10 -18.79 -18.13
C MET A 3 4.51 -18.30 -17.80
N THR A 4 4.67 -17.02 -17.42
CA THR A 4 5.97 -16.42 -17.08
C THR A 4 6.18 -16.27 -15.58
N PHE A 5 5.25 -16.74 -14.74
CA PHE A 5 5.34 -16.59 -13.29
C PHE A 5 6.58 -17.26 -12.70
N SER A 6 6.80 -18.55 -13.01
CA SER A 6 7.95 -19.31 -12.49
C SER A 6 9.29 -18.72 -12.94
N LEU A 7 9.37 -18.24 -14.18
CA LEU A 7 10.56 -17.60 -14.73
C LEU A 7 10.87 -16.28 -14.02
N ARG A 8 9.86 -15.40 -13.91
CA ARG A 8 9.96 -14.13 -13.17
C ARG A 8 10.39 -14.33 -11.73
N ARG A 9 9.77 -15.28 -11.04
CA ARG A 9 10.09 -15.55 -9.63
C ARG A 9 11.51 -16.09 -9.49
N LYS A 10 11.97 -16.94 -10.41
CA LYS A 10 13.36 -17.42 -10.41
C LYS A 10 14.32 -16.25 -10.56
N GLU A 11 14.13 -15.41 -11.56
CA GLU A 11 14.95 -14.22 -11.82
C GLU A 11 14.93 -13.25 -10.62
N ILE A 12 13.74 -12.80 -10.20
CA ILE A 12 13.60 -11.77 -9.15
C ILE A 12 14.07 -12.26 -7.78
N VAL A 13 13.76 -13.51 -7.41
CA VAL A 13 14.06 -14.02 -6.05
C VAL A 13 15.46 -14.60 -5.96
N MET A 14 16.01 -15.19 -7.04
CA MET A 14 17.36 -15.77 -6.98
C MET A 14 18.44 -14.79 -7.40
N GLU A 15 18.18 -13.94 -8.40
CA GLU A 15 19.20 -13.03 -8.95
C GLU A 15 19.18 -11.67 -8.27
N GLU A 16 18.15 -11.38 -7.46
CA GLU A 16 17.95 -10.12 -6.72
C GLU A 16 18.30 -8.87 -7.56
N PRO A 17 17.79 -8.75 -8.80
CA PRO A 17 18.16 -7.67 -9.70
C PRO A 17 17.69 -6.31 -9.18
N LEU A 18 18.30 -5.24 -9.67
CA LEU A 18 17.84 -3.88 -9.37
C LEU A 18 16.39 -3.69 -9.85
N VAL A 19 15.62 -2.89 -9.12
CA VAL A 19 14.22 -2.57 -9.47
C VAL A 19 14.10 -2.04 -10.90
N LEU A 20 15.09 -1.25 -11.36
CA LEU A 20 15.15 -0.73 -12.72
C LEU A 20 15.24 -1.84 -13.77
N ASP A 21 15.98 -2.91 -13.51
CA ASP A 21 16.16 -4.02 -14.44
C ASP A 21 14.90 -4.90 -14.46
N VAL A 22 14.26 -5.11 -13.30
CA VAL A 22 12.94 -5.77 -13.22
C VAL A 22 11.89 -4.99 -14.00
N GLN A 23 11.90 -3.66 -13.90
CA GLN A 23 10.95 -2.81 -14.63
C GLN A 23 11.19 -2.85 -16.14
N ARG A 24 12.44 -2.91 -16.59
CA ARG A 24 12.78 -3.03 -18.02
C ARG A 24 12.35 -4.38 -18.58
N GLN A 25 12.60 -5.47 -17.86
CA GLN A 25 12.35 -6.84 -18.33
C GLN A 25 10.87 -7.24 -18.16
N TRP A 26 10.24 -6.78 -17.08
CA TRP A 26 8.87 -7.14 -16.70
C TRP A 26 8.04 -5.89 -16.39
N PRO A 27 7.87 -4.95 -17.33
CA PRO A 27 7.19 -3.67 -17.08
C PRO A 27 5.76 -3.85 -16.58
N ALA A 28 5.09 -4.92 -17.03
CA ALA A 28 3.74 -5.24 -16.59
C ALA A 28 3.65 -5.54 -15.08
N LEU A 29 4.73 -5.97 -14.39
CA LEU A 29 4.73 -6.14 -12.93
C LEU A 29 4.51 -4.84 -12.16
N PHE A 30 4.64 -3.68 -12.81
CA PHE A 30 4.44 -2.37 -12.19
C PHE A 30 3.05 -1.78 -12.51
N LEU A 31 2.19 -2.55 -13.19
CA LEU A 31 0.79 -2.20 -13.36
C LEU A 31 -0.01 -2.62 -12.12
N PRO A 32 -0.89 -1.76 -11.57
CA PRO A 32 -1.64 -2.06 -10.34
C PRO A 32 -2.39 -3.41 -10.36
N GLU A 33 -2.97 -3.76 -11.50
CA GLU A 33 -3.73 -5.00 -11.69
C GLU A 33 -2.82 -6.22 -11.59
N GLN A 34 -1.60 -6.12 -12.14
CA GLN A 34 -0.62 -7.20 -12.11
C GLN A 34 0.03 -7.33 -10.74
N ILE A 35 0.33 -6.23 -10.06
CA ILE A 35 0.78 -6.26 -8.66
C ILE A 35 -0.26 -7.00 -7.81
N SER A 36 -1.54 -6.67 -7.98
CA SER A 36 -2.64 -7.31 -7.25
C SER A 36 -2.74 -8.80 -7.55
N ALA A 37 -2.65 -9.18 -8.83
CA ALA A 37 -2.71 -10.58 -9.25
C ALA A 37 -1.52 -11.41 -8.75
N GLU A 38 -0.29 -10.86 -8.79
CA GLU A 38 0.90 -11.53 -8.27
C GLU A 38 0.87 -11.67 -6.75
N PHE A 39 0.46 -10.61 -6.06
CA PHE A 39 0.27 -10.64 -4.62
C PHE A 39 -0.73 -11.73 -4.23
N PHE A 40 -1.88 -11.80 -4.91
CA PHE A 40 -2.86 -12.85 -4.68
C PHE A 40 -2.30 -14.25 -4.99
N ARG A 41 -1.58 -14.43 -6.09
CA ARG A 41 -0.99 -15.74 -6.44
C ARG A 41 -0.03 -16.23 -5.35
N ILE A 42 0.77 -15.34 -4.77
CA ILE A 42 1.76 -15.66 -3.74
C ILE A 42 1.13 -15.85 -2.35
N THR A 43 0.19 -14.98 -1.97
CA THR A 43 -0.31 -14.87 -0.58
C THR A 43 -1.73 -15.38 -0.38
N GLN A 44 -2.44 -15.71 -1.46
CA GLN A 44 -3.87 -16.01 -1.49
C GLN A 44 -4.75 -14.92 -0.86
N THR A 45 -4.23 -13.68 -0.79
CA THR A 45 -4.90 -12.54 -0.18
C THR A 45 -5.18 -11.48 -1.25
N HIS A 46 -6.41 -10.96 -1.30
CA HIS A 46 -6.74 -9.85 -2.18
C HIS A 46 -6.11 -8.56 -1.65
N LEU A 47 -5.07 -8.07 -2.34
CA LEU A 47 -4.24 -6.95 -1.88
C LEU A 47 -5.07 -5.71 -1.53
N MET A 48 -5.84 -5.19 -2.48
CA MET A 48 -6.60 -3.95 -2.30
C MET A 48 -7.66 -4.10 -1.21
N ASN A 49 -8.40 -5.21 -1.20
CA ASN A 49 -9.41 -5.47 -0.17
C ASN A 49 -8.77 -5.50 1.22
N ARG A 50 -7.67 -6.24 1.37
CA ARG A 50 -6.96 -6.33 2.65
C ARG A 50 -6.40 -4.98 3.07
N PHE A 51 -5.85 -4.22 2.13
CA PHE A 51 -5.29 -2.89 2.39
C PHE A 51 -6.38 -1.93 2.88
N PHE A 52 -7.49 -1.81 2.16
CA PHE A 52 -8.60 -0.94 2.55
C PHE A 52 -9.23 -1.37 3.87
N SER A 53 -9.53 -2.66 4.06
CA SER A 53 -10.06 -3.13 5.35
C SER A 53 -9.09 -2.87 6.52
N SER A 54 -7.79 -2.94 6.28
CA SER A 54 -6.80 -2.60 7.31
C SER A 54 -6.77 -1.10 7.56
N LEU A 55 -6.87 -0.26 6.53
CA LEU A 55 -6.99 1.19 6.72
C LEU A 55 -8.24 1.53 7.53
N ASP A 56 -9.39 0.97 7.18
CA ASP A 56 -10.64 1.18 7.91
C ASP A 56 -10.51 0.76 9.38
N GLU A 57 -9.81 -0.34 9.66
CA GLU A 57 -9.62 -0.84 11.02
C GLU A 57 -8.63 0.03 11.83
N TYR A 58 -7.50 0.40 11.25
CA TYR A 58 -6.37 0.96 11.98
C TYR A 58 -6.26 2.49 11.90
N ALA A 59 -6.69 3.11 10.80
CA ALA A 59 -6.59 4.57 10.64
C ALA A 59 -7.31 5.33 11.77
N PRO A 60 -8.54 4.99 12.19
CA PRO A 60 -9.20 5.67 13.30
C PRO A 60 -8.42 5.56 14.62
N LYS A 61 -7.80 4.39 14.87
CA LYS A 61 -6.98 4.14 16.08
C LYS A 61 -5.74 5.04 16.07
N ILE A 62 -5.07 5.16 14.92
CA ILE A 62 -3.90 6.02 14.73
C ILE A 62 -4.28 7.49 14.91
N ILE A 63 -5.34 7.95 14.23
CA ILE A 63 -5.82 9.34 14.35
C ILE A 63 -6.12 9.69 15.81
N ARG A 64 -6.78 8.79 16.56
CA ARG A 64 -7.05 8.98 17.98
C ARG A 64 -5.77 9.14 18.80
N LEU A 65 -4.73 8.35 18.52
CA LEU A 65 -3.43 8.47 19.21
C LEU A 65 -2.76 9.82 18.92
N TYR A 66 -2.82 10.29 17.67
CA TYR A 66 -2.30 11.62 17.33
C TYR A 66 -3.09 12.72 18.03
N ARG A 67 -4.42 12.64 18.09
CA ARG A 67 -5.26 13.60 18.82
C ARG A 67 -5.00 13.61 20.32
N ALA A 68 -4.81 12.45 20.94
CA ALA A 68 -4.50 12.35 22.37
C ALA A 68 -3.17 13.05 22.74
N ARG A 69 -2.27 13.20 21.77
CA ARG A 69 -0.97 13.86 21.91
C ARG A 69 -0.90 15.19 21.18
N ALA A 70 -2.05 15.82 20.88
CA ALA A 70 -2.12 17.03 20.06
C ALA A 70 -1.19 18.16 20.53
N ALA A 71 -0.99 18.31 21.84
CA ALA A 71 -0.10 19.32 22.41
C ALA A 71 1.39 19.09 22.10
N LEU A 72 1.79 17.85 21.73
CA LEU A 72 3.16 17.50 21.35
C LEU A 72 3.43 17.74 19.86
N TRP A 73 2.38 17.98 19.07
CA TRP A 73 2.50 18.12 17.62
C TRP A 73 2.51 19.59 17.19
N GLY A 74 3.28 19.88 16.16
CA GLY A 74 3.34 21.22 15.57
C GLY A 74 2.05 21.61 14.85
N LYS A 75 1.99 22.88 14.44
CA LYS A 75 0.83 23.48 13.76
C LYS A 75 0.39 22.66 12.54
N ASP A 76 1.33 22.12 11.76
CA ASP A 76 1.03 21.38 10.54
C ASP A 76 0.19 20.12 10.79
N MET A 77 0.51 19.36 11.84
CA MET A 77 -0.26 18.17 12.21
C MET A 77 -1.66 18.56 12.71
N LYS A 78 -1.76 19.67 13.44
CA LYS A 78 -3.06 20.19 13.89
C LYS A 78 -3.93 20.55 12.69
N THR A 79 -3.39 21.29 11.72
CA THR A 79 -4.08 21.65 10.48
C THR A 79 -4.47 20.43 9.65
N LEU A 80 -3.62 19.40 9.58
CA LEU A 80 -3.95 18.14 8.90
C LEU A 80 -5.15 17.45 9.56
N LEU A 81 -5.18 17.37 10.89
CA LEU A 81 -6.28 16.75 11.63
C LEU A 81 -7.59 17.55 11.52
N GLU A 82 -7.52 18.88 11.50
CA GLU A 82 -8.67 19.77 11.27
C GLU A 82 -9.25 19.57 9.86
N ASN A 83 -8.41 19.59 8.82
CA ASN A 83 -8.85 19.34 7.44
C ASN A 83 -9.51 17.96 7.27
N LEU A 84 -9.02 16.96 8.01
CA LEU A 84 -9.61 15.62 7.99
C LEU A 84 -11.03 15.62 8.57
N ASP A 85 -11.27 16.37 9.66
CA ASP A 85 -12.60 16.50 10.27
C ASP A 85 -13.58 17.22 9.34
N ASP A 86 -13.10 18.24 8.62
CA ASP A 86 -13.90 18.97 7.63
C ASP A 86 -14.35 18.06 6.48
N GLN A 87 -13.50 17.14 6.03
CA GLN A 87 -13.85 16.17 4.99
C GLN A 87 -14.85 15.11 5.46
N VAL A 88 -14.79 14.70 6.73
CA VAL A 88 -15.72 13.71 7.30
C VAL A 88 -17.11 14.31 7.55
N THR A 89 -17.22 15.63 7.75
CA THR A 89 -18.50 16.30 8.02
C THR A 89 -19.37 16.51 6.77
N ILE A 90 -18.81 16.30 5.57
CA ILE A 90 -19.47 16.56 4.28
C ILE A 90 -20.11 15.27 3.67
N LEU A 91 -19.97 14.12 4.34
CA LEU A 91 -20.62 12.84 3.99
C LEU A 91 -21.70 12.47 5.00
#